data_AF-A0ABD3YCF4-F1
#
_entry.id   AF-A0ABD3YCF4-F1
#
_cell.length_a   1.000
_cell.length_b   1.000
_cell.length_c   1.000
_cell.angle_alpha   90.00
_cell.angle_beta   90.00
_cell.angle_gamma   90.00
#
_symmetry.space_group_name_H-M   'P 1'
#
loop_
_entity.id
_entity.type
_entity.pdbx_description
1 polymer ?
#
loop_
_entity_poly.entity_id
_entity_poly.type
_entity_poly.pdbx_seq_one_letter_code
_entity_poly.pdbx_strand_id
1 'polypeptide(L)'
;MKKDHSLKNQLNIDNYLTAKHVAVSNRPTGTVIEDIALLQLSLNREVAIRCQTYFSAKEVIKNSPFLLTLPSMVASQLLDETLIARPVPTTMPTIYQHLYWHQNTDKDDALIWLRSQVESIFKR
;
A
#
# COMPACT_ATOMS: atom_id res chain seq x y z
N MET A 1 6.48 -1.17 -9.29
CA MET A 1 7.78 -0.74 -9.88
C MET A 1 7.54 -0.37 -11.34
N LYS A 2 8.45 0.37 -11.99
CA LYS A 2 8.36 0.60 -13.45
C LYS A 2 8.44 -0.71 -14.23
N LYS A 3 7.81 -0.79 -15.40
CA LYS A 3 7.72 -2.03 -16.21
C LYS A 3 9.10 -2.56 -16.62
N ASP A 4 10.02 -1.67 -16.96
CA ASP A 4 11.40 -2.00 -17.35
C ASP A 4 12.39 -1.96 -16.17
N HIS A 5 11.91 -2.26 -14.97
CA HIS A 5 12.78 -2.34 -13.79
C HIS A 5 13.71 -3.56 -13.87
N SER A 6 14.98 -3.40 -13.48
CA SER A 6 15.98 -4.49 -13.49
C SER A 6 15.52 -5.70 -12.67
N LEU A 7 14.92 -5.45 -11.51
CA LEU A 7 14.41 -6.49 -10.60
C LEU A 7 13.07 -7.15 -11.03
N LYS A 8 12.48 -6.82 -12.19
CA LYS A 8 11.12 -7.28 -12.55
C LYS A 8 10.89 -8.80 -12.51
N ASN A 9 11.95 -9.57 -12.79
CA ASN A 9 11.95 -11.04 -12.81
C ASN A 9 12.88 -11.65 -11.75
N GLN A 10 13.45 -10.83 -10.87
CA GLN A 10 14.44 -11.23 -9.87
C GLN A 10 14.09 -10.69 -8.49
N LEU A 11 12.80 -10.39 -8.23
CA LEU A 11 12.37 -9.85 -6.95
C LEU A 11 12.33 -10.97 -5.90
N ASN A 12 13.42 -11.09 -5.15
CA ASN A 12 13.53 -11.87 -3.91
C ASN A 12 13.72 -10.92 -2.72
N ILE A 13 13.80 -11.46 -1.50
CA ILE A 13 13.88 -10.63 -0.30
C ILE A 13 15.15 -9.78 -0.26
N ASP A 14 16.31 -10.32 -0.62
CA ASP A 14 17.58 -9.59 -0.60
C ASP A 14 17.58 -8.41 -1.59
N ASN A 15 17.09 -8.64 -2.81
CA ASN A 15 16.95 -7.62 -3.84
C ASN A 15 15.91 -6.57 -3.44
N TYR A 16 14.84 -6.98 -2.74
CA TYR A 16 13.85 -6.04 -2.20
C TYR A 16 14.46 -5.14 -1.13
N LEU A 17 15.23 -5.69 -0.18
CA LEU A 17 15.84 -4.91 0.91
C LEU A 17 16.98 -4.01 0.44
N THR A 18 17.73 -4.44 -0.58
CA THR A 18 18.82 -3.65 -1.19
C THR A 18 18.30 -2.50 -2.06
N ALA A 19 17.10 -2.63 -2.62
CA ALA A 19 16.49 -1.56 -3.39
C ALA A 19 16.08 -0.39 -2.49
N LYS A 20 16.05 0.81 -3.07
CA LYS A 20 15.49 2.00 -2.44
C LYS A 20 13.97 2.04 -2.65
N HIS A 21 13.25 2.53 -1.64
CA HIS A 21 11.79 2.51 -1.60
C HIS A 21 11.17 3.89 -1.55
N VAL A 22 9.97 3.98 -2.11
CA VAL A 22 9.01 5.05 -1.86
C VAL A 22 8.05 4.56 -0.77
N ALA A 23 7.89 5.34 0.30
CA ALA A 23 6.87 5.11 1.32
C ALA A 23 5.71 6.08 1.15
N VAL A 24 4.49 5.63 1.47
CA VAL A 24 3.30 6.48 1.47
C VAL A 24 2.78 6.64 2.89
N SER A 25 2.73 7.88 3.36
CA SER A 25 2.25 8.22 4.69
C SER A 25 1.88 9.68 4.79
N ASN A 26 0.76 9.97 5.45
CA ASN A 26 0.35 11.33 5.76
C ASN A 26 1.19 11.95 6.91
N ARG A 27 1.85 11.10 7.72
CA ARG A 27 2.78 11.54 8.76
C ARG A 27 4.13 11.93 8.14
N PRO A 28 4.72 13.07 8.54
CA PRO A 28 5.98 13.56 7.99
C PRO A 28 7.16 12.64 8.33
N THR A 29 7.12 11.97 9.47
CA THR A 29 8.15 11.06 9.95
C THR A 29 7.52 9.79 10.54
N GLY A 30 8.39 8.82 10.85
CA GLY A 30 8.01 7.58 11.54
C GLY A 30 7.69 6.42 10.60
N THR A 31 7.63 5.25 11.21
CA THR A 31 7.51 3.94 10.57
C THR A 31 6.15 3.75 9.88
N VAL A 32 6.14 3.26 8.64
CA VAL A 32 4.90 2.84 7.95
C VAL A 32 4.60 1.37 8.21
N ILE A 33 3.39 0.91 7.86
CA ILE A 33 2.92 -0.45 8.17
C ILE A 33 3.88 -1.51 7.61
N GLU A 34 4.38 -1.30 6.40
CA GLU A 34 5.33 -2.19 5.75
C GLU A 34 6.66 -2.26 6.50
N ASP A 35 7.12 -1.14 7.03
CA ASP A 35 8.37 -1.09 7.80
C ASP A 35 8.20 -1.80 9.15
N ILE A 36 7.03 -1.65 9.81
CA ILE A 36 6.72 -2.38 11.05
C ILE A 36 6.74 -3.89 10.78
N ALA A 37 6.11 -4.34 9.68
CA ALA A 37 6.08 -5.74 9.29
C ALA A 37 7.49 -6.29 9.02
N LEU A 38 8.35 -5.52 8.35
CA LEU A 38 9.74 -5.91 8.12
C LEU A 38 10.54 -5.97 9.42
N LEU A 39 10.37 -4.99 10.31
CA LEU A 39 11.06 -4.95 11.60
C LEU A 39 10.71 -6.15 12.49
N GLN A 40 9.45 -6.63 12.46
CA GLN A 40 9.05 -7.86 13.16
C GLN A 40 9.82 -9.10 12.69
N LEU A 41 10.32 -9.08 11.45
CA LEU A 41 11.16 -10.12 10.87
C LEU A 41 12.66 -9.80 10.99
N SER A 42 13.03 -8.77 11.76
CA SER A 42 14.40 -8.25 11.85
C SER A 42 14.98 -7.79 10.51
N LEU A 43 14.11 -7.37 9.58
CA LEU A 43 14.47 -6.84 8.27
C LEU A 43 14.27 -5.32 8.26
N ASN A 44 15.06 -4.64 7.44
CA ASN A 44 14.95 -3.19 7.24
C ASN A 44 15.16 -2.85 5.76
N ARG A 45 14.51 -1.78 5.28
CA ARG A 45 14.63 -1.29 3.91
C ARG A 45 14.97 0.19 3.92
N GLU A 46 15.66 0.66 2.89
CA GLU A 46 15.94 2.08 2.73
C GLU A 46 14.76 2.82 2.08
N VAL A 47 14.13 3.74 2.82
CA VAL A 47 13.11 4.66 2.27
C VAL A 47 13.80 5.91 1.74
N ALA A 48 13.90 6.04 0.42
CA ALA A 48 14.54 7.19 -0.24
C ALA A 48 13.60 8.39 -0.39
N ILE A 49 12.31 8.13 -0.60
CA ILE A 49 11.30 9.18 -0.79
C ILE A 49 10.06 8.83 0.03
N ARG A 50 9.45 9.85 0.65
CA ARG A 50 8.14 9.75 1.29
C ARG A 50 7.14 10.63 0.54
N CYS A 51 6.00 10.04 0.16
CA CYS A 51 4.89 10.72 -0.46
C CYS A 51 3.66 10.71 0.46
N GLN A 52 2.78 11.71 0.33
CA GLN A 52 1.52 11.76 1.09
C GLN A 52 0.41 10.91 0.45
N THR A 53 0.47 10.69 -0.86
CA THR A 53 -0.54 9.92 -1.60
C THR A 53 0.10 8.87 -2.49
N TYR A 54 -0.65 7.80 -2.80
CA TYR A 54 -0.21 6.80 -3.76
C TYR A 54 -0.15 7.32 -5.20
N PHE A 55 -0.92 8.37 -5.55
CA PHE A 55 -0.80 9.04 -6.85
C PHE A 55 0.55 9.73 -7.01
N SER A 56 1.00 10.47 -6.00
CA SER A 56 2.34 11.07 -6.01
C SER A 56 3.43 10.01 -6.05
N ALA A 57 3.28 8.94 -5.27
CA ALA A 57 4.24 7.83 -5.28
C ALA A 57 4.30 7.11 -6.63
N LYS A 58 3.16 6.95 -7.32
CA LYS A 58 3.09 6.41 -8.68
C LYS A 58 3.96 7.21 -9.64
N GLU A 59 3.84 8.53 -9.64
CA GLU A 59 4.62 9.41 -10.51
C GLU A 59 6.13 9.37 -10.20
N VAL A 60 6.50 9.22 -8.92
CA VAL A 60 7.90 8.99 -8.52
C VAL A 60 8.42 7.65 -9.07
N ILE A 61 7.65 6.57 -8.94
CA ILE A 61 8.06 5.23 -9.36
C ILE A 61 8.22 5.11 -10.88
N LYS A 62 7.40 5.81 -11.66
CA LYS A 62 7.54 5.87 -13.13
C LYS A 62 8.91 6.40 -13.55
N ASN A 63 9.45 7.34 -12.79
CA ASN A 63 10.66 8.09 -13.14
C ASN A 63 11.89 7.71 -12.30
N SER A 64 11.84 6.61 -11.53
CA SER A 64 12.93 6.19 -10.65
C SER A 64 13.15 4.67 -10.67
N PRO A 65 14.31 4.18 -10.20
CA PRO A 65 14.56 2.76 -9.97
C PRO A 65 14.04 2.31 -8.59
N PHE A 66 13.07 3.02 -8.01
CA PHE A 66 12.59 2.71 -6.66
C PHE A 66 11.45 1.69 -6.68
N LEU A 67 11.28 1.02 -5.55
CA LEU A 67 10.15 0.14 -5.30
C LEU A 67 9.08 0.86 -4.48
N LEU A 68 7.82 0.48 -4.69
CA LEU A 68 6.69 0.92 -3.88
C LEU A 68 5.91 -0.32 -3.49
N THR A 69 5.69 -0.46 -2.18
CA THR A 69 4.81 -1.47 -1.60
C THR A 69 3.49 -0.81 -1.25
N LEU A 70 2.39 -1.45 -1.62
CA LEU A 70 1.05 -0.93 -1.44
C LEU A 70 0.02 -2.07 -1.39
N PRO A 71 -1.20 -1.83 -0.87
CA PRO A 71 -2.25 -2.84 -0.86
C PRO A 71 -2.64 -3.26 -2.29
N SER A 72 -2.93 -4.54 -2.49
CA SER A 72 -3.28 -5.11 -3.80
C SER A 72 -4.48 -4.41 -4.46
N MET A 73 -5.47 -4.00 -3.66
CA MET A 73 -6.64 -3.25 -4.15
C MET A 73 -6.22 -1.89 -4.75
N VAL A 74 -5.31 -1.18 -4.09
CA VAL A 74 -4.79 0.10 -4.58
C VAL A 74 -3.93 -0.12 -5.82
N ALA A 75 -3.11 -1.19 -5.85
CA ALA A 75 -2.32 -1.54 -7.02
C ALA A 75 -3.20 -1.78 -8.25
N SER A 76 -4.33 -2.48 -8.09
CA SER A 76 -5.25 -2.76 -9.20
C SER A 76 -5.84 -1.49 -9.85
N GLN A 77 -5.95 -0.39 -9.10
CA GLN A 77 -6.46 0.90 -9.59
C GLN A 77 -5.36 1.81 -10.15
N LEU A 78 -4.12 1.66 -9.66
CA LEU A 78 -3.01 2.54 -10.04
C LEU A 78 -2.14 2.01 -11.18
N LEU A 79 -2.18 0.71 -11.45
CA LEU A 79 -1.44 0.12 -12.56
C LEU A 79 -1.87 0.73 -13.90
N ASP A 80 -0.86 0.99 -14.74
CA ASP A 80 -1.01 1.37 -16.13
C ASP A 80 0.08 0.65 -16.95
N GLU A 81 0.15 0.94 -18.25
CA GLU A 81 1.08 0.26 -19.17
C GLU A 81 2.56 0.47 -18.84
N THR A 82 2.88 1.45 -17.99
CA THR A 82 4.25 1.81 -17.61
C THR A 82 4.73 1.13 -16.33
N LEU A 83 3.83 0.43 -15.62
CA LEU A 83 4.08 -0.14 -14.30
C LEU A 83 3.85 -1.64 -14.27
N ILE A 84 4.50 -2.30 -13.31
CA ILE A 84 4.27 -3.71 -13.00
C ILE A 84 4.23 -3.92 -11.49
N ALA A 85 3.32 -4.80 -11.06
CA ALA A 85 3.20 -5.27 -9.69
C ALA A 85 3.74 -6.71 -9.55
N ARG A 86 4.33 -6.97 -8.40
CA ARG A 86 4.81 -8.29 -7.98
C ARG A 86 4.40 -8.51 -6.53
N PRO A 87 4.12 -9.76 -6.12
CA PRO A 87 3.98 -10.08 -4.71
C PRO A 87 5.21 -9.61 -3.94
N VAL A 88 4.98 -9.10 -2.72
CA VAL A 88 6.09 -8.76 -1.83
C VAL A 88 6.81 -10.07 -1.45
N PRO A 89 8.14 -10.15 -1.52
CA PRO A 89 8.89 -11.39 -1.29
C PRO A 89 9.05 -11.73 0.21
N THR A 90 8.05 -11.39 1.01
CA THR A 90 7.96 -11.72 2.44
C THR A 90 6.51 -11.61 2.90
N THR A 91 6.22 -12.13 4.09
CA THR A 91 4.89 -12.02 4.70
C THR A 91 4.60 -10.56 5.06
N MET A 92 3.45 -10.08 4.59
CA MET A 92 2.93 -8.75 4.92
C MET A 92 1.58 -8.89 5.62
N PRO A 93 1.24 -7.99 6.56
CA PRO A 93 -0.04 -8.02 7.25
C PRO A 93 -1.19 -7.81 6.26
N THR A 94 -2.28 -8.53 6.48
CA THR A 94 -3.53 -8.26 5.77
C THR A 94 -4.15 -6.99 6.33
N ILE A 95 -4.59 -6.11 5.44
CA ILE A 95 -5.25 -4.86 5.81
C ILE A 95 -6.75 -5.11 5.78
N TYR A 96 -7.40 -4.92 6.93
CA TYR A 96 -8.85 -5.00 7.08
C TYR A 96 -9.46 -3.60 6.98
N GLN A 97 -10.56 -3.49 6.24
CA GLN A 97 -11.37 -2.28 6.19
C GLN A 97 -12.53 -2.44 7.17
N HIS A 98 -12.73 -1.43 8.01
CA HIS A 98 -13.78 -1.40 9.01
C HIS A 98 -14.60 -0.12 8.86
N LEU A 99 -15.91 -0.24 9.12
CA LEU A 99 -16.83 0.89 9.17
C LEU A 99 -17.12 1.19 10.64
N TYR A 100 -16.94 2.45 11.04
CA TYR A 100 -17.13 2.89 12.43
C TYR A 100 -18.26 3.92 12.51
N TRP A 101 -19.05 3.85 13.57
CA TRP A 101 -20.07 4.84 13.93
C TRP A 101 -20.18 4.94 15.45
N HIS A 102 -20.78 6.02 15.92
CA HIS A 102 -21.01 6.21 17.35
C HIS A 102 -22.21 5.37 17.81
N GLN A 103 -22.17 4.81 19.02
CA GLN A 103 -23.25 3.97 19.55
C GLN A 103 -24.63 4.68 19.53
N ASN A 104 -24.65 5.98 19.83
CA ASN A 104 -25.87 6.80 19.81
C ASN A 104 -26.56 6.85 18.44
N THR A 105 -25.83 6.62 17.35
CA THR A 105 -26.37 6.66 15.99
C THR A 105 -26.66 5.26 15.43
N ASP A 106 -26.58 4.22 16.26
CA ASP A 106 -26.72 2.84 15.81
C ASP A 106 -28.12 2.53 15.26
N LYS A 107 -29.14 3.20 15.81
CA LYS A 107 -30.55 3.05 15.42
C LYS A 107 -31.07 4.16 14.49
N ASP A 108 -30.18 5.02 13.99
CA ASP A 108 -30.57 6.05 13.04
C ASP A 108 -30.82 5.42 11.66
N ASP A 109 -32.05 5.54 11.15
CA ASP A 109 -32.47 4.89 9.90
C ASP A 109 -31.67 5.35 8.67
N ALA A 110 -31.31 6.63 8.61
CA ALA A 110 -30.53 7.17 7.49
C ALA A 110 -29.10 6.60 7.51
N LEU A 111 -28.50 6.47 8.70
CA LEU A 111 -27.18 5.87 8.86
C LEU A 111 -27.18 4.35 8.72
N ILE A 112 -28.26 3.66 9.09
CA ILE A 112 -28.46 2.23 8.75
C ILE A 112 -28.48 2.07 7.23
N TRP A 113 -29.31 2.86 6.54
CA TRP A 113 -29.38 2.83 5.09
C TRP A 113 -28.02 3.07 4.45
N LEU A 114 -27.29 4.12 4.87
CA LEU A 114 -25.97 4.43 4.33
C LEU A 114 -24.97 3.30 4.56
N ARG A 115 -24.92 2.73 5.78
CA ARG A 115 -24.06 1.57 6.07
C ARG A 115 -24.36 0.41 5.14
N SER A 116 -25.64 0.11 4.88
CA SER A 116 -26.04 -0.96 3.95
C SER A 116 -25.57 -0.69 2.51
N GLN A 117 -25.61 0.57 2.05
CA GLN A 117 -25.12 0.94 0.73
C GLN A 117 -23.62 0.74 0.63
N VAL A 118 -22.86 1.22 1.62
CA VAL A 118 -21.40 1.03 1.68
C VAL A 118 -21.06 -0.46 1.67
N GLU A 119 -21.67 -1.26 2.55
CA GLU A 119 -21.44 -2.71 2.60
C GLU A 119 -21.72 -3.39 1.25
N SER A 120 -22.77 -3.00 0.54
CA SER A 120 -23.09 -3.59 -0.77
C SER A 120 -22.01 -3.35 -1.83
N ILE A 121 -21.28 -2.22 -1.75
CA ILE A 121 -20.18 -1.89 -2.68
C ILE A 121 -18.93 -2.71 -2.34
N PHE A 122 -18.69 -2.98 -1.06
CA PHE A 122 -17.47 -3.65 -0.57
C PHE A 122 -17.62 -5.16 -0.33
N LYS A 123 -18.83 -5.72 -0.41
CA LYS A 123 -19.07 -7.18 -0.41
C LYS A 123 -18.40 -7.81 -1.64
N ARG A 124 -17.26 -8.45 -1.43
CA ARG A 124 -16.57 -9.34 -2.38
C ARG A 124 -16.49 -10.74 -1.82
#